data_AF-A0AAW1RP37-F1
#
_entry.id   AF-A0AAW1RP37-F1
#
_cell.length_a   1.000
_cell.length_b   1.000
_cell.length_c   1.000
_cell.angle_alpha   90.00
_cell.angle_beta   90.00
_cell.angle_gamma   90.00
#
_symmetry.space_group_name_H-M   'P 1'
#
loop_
_entity.id
_entity.type
_entity.pdbx_description
1 polymer ?
#
loop_
_entity_poly.entity_id
_entity_poly.type
_entity_poly.pdbx_seq_one_letter_code
_entity_poly.pdbx_strand_id
1 'polypeptide(L)'
;MEVGWNDGDIDDLLDRMLQQNAQDHSNSHRPDAAGGLLPNIWSRGADIDVKIEDGVQTLQARTFTDVLANMAGDLTGSGPGAEANSAGALPLSSGSMGGAGAGSSRGGVDGVPPGSAPAWPGGALGNDGSAQGGSTFAGGMGERALSMPDLSYGESSAQQVDSPGNAKARGRNAARPGSKEVHAQRLQQRKTRRREKDRIEEMQATLEELAVEKDKLARHNAGLQAELGADEEELRKLRAAEESALPALADEELAVRFGGDVTLTARGTPVTLSPDQIRAMTREELTDWWRLYVRTLAGLLEAAEGAPGAQPPPDVLQQVQQLQREALFLHIRAAVTNANSVKHFVANGVVDPSASVPEAPCTPAAWWPIAKALDLSQAQRTQLSALWVSFEARVARVLAARRHLHQRIGATMPNGYMGRDFAVNFLKAQLWLPRWPGAHEAMDALKFNLRQEHIVIYDFVSNFHQILTPLQNARCIVRSYPYVPDSAAIATCVAARCGAQSARERLKVKREAPPLAQPQL
;
A
#
# COMPACT_ATOMS: atom_id res chain seq x y z
N MET A 1 -27.64 -14.02 -9.30
CA MET A 1 -28.27 -13.75 -7.99
C MET A 1 -27.54 -12.55 -7.41
N GLU A 2 -27.98 -11.35 -7.73
CA GLU A 2 -27.49 -10.13 -7.08
C GLU A 2 -28.29 -9.97 -5.78
N VAL A 3 -27.63 -10.20 -4.64
CA VAL A 3 -28.19 -9.87 -3.34
C VAL A 3 -28.04 -8.37 -3.17
N GLY A 4 -29.08 -7.62 -3.53
CA GLY A 4 -29.13 -6.17 -3.31
C GLY A 4 -29.24 -5.90 -1.81
N TRP A 5 -28.15 -5.45 -1.20
CA TRP A 5 -28.19 -4.88 0.14
C TRP A 5 -28.75 -3.47 0.04
N ASN A 6 -29.84 -3.19 0.76
CA ASN A 6 -30.43 -1.86 0.80
C ASN A 6 -29.50 -0.93 1.61
N ASP A 7 -29.28 0.30 1.13
CA ASP A 7 -28.45 1.31 1.80
C ASP A 7 -28.86 1.53 3.28
N GLY A 8 -30.12 1.27 3.63
CA GLY A 8 -30.64 1.34 5.00
C GLY A 8 -30.01 0.32 5.97
N ASP A 9 -29.64 -0.88 5.52
CA ASP A 9 -29.10 -1.93 6.42
C ASP A 9 -27.71 -1.56 6.96
N ILE A 10 -26.95 -0.78 6.19
CA ILE A 10 -25.61 -0.33 6.56
C ILE A 10 -25.67 0.86 7.52
N ASP A 11 -26.60 1.79 7.29
CA ASP A 11 -26.82 2.91 8.21
C ASP A 11 -27.40 2.43 9.54
N ASP A 12 -28.34 1.47 9.53
CA ASP A 12 -28.86 0.81 10.75
C ASP A 12 -27.77 0.08 11.53
N LEU A 13 -26.87 -0.63 10.83
CA LEU A 13 -25.74 -1.31 11.45
C LEU A 13 -24.81 -0.30 12.12
N LEU A 14 -24.50 0.82 11.46
CA LEU A 14 -23.60 1.84 11.99
C LEU A 14 -24.22 2.66 13.14
N ASP A 15 -25.52 2.96 13.08
CA ASP A 15 -26.23 3.63 14.19
C ASP A 15 -26.37 2.70 15.41
N ARG A 16 -26.65 1.41 15.22
CA ARG A 16 -26.58 0.42 16.33
C ARG A 16 -25.17 0.32 16.91
N MET A 17 -24.14 0.39 16.05
CA MET A 17 -22.74 0.40 16.50
C MET A 17 -22.38 1.65 17.30
N LEU A 18 -22.93 2.83 16.97
CA LEU A 18 -22.74 4.07 17.72
C LEU A 18 -23.50 4.06 19.06
N GLN A 19 -24.72 3.53 19.09
CA GLN A 19 -25.54 3.42 20.31
C GLN A 19 -24.93 2.44 21.32
N GLN A 20 -24.36 1.33 20.86
CA GLN A 20 -23.71 0.35 21.75
C GLN A 20 -22.47 0.94 22.45
N ASN A 21 -21.67 1.74 21.73
CA ASN A 21 -20.50 2.40 22.29
C ASN A 21 -20.88 3.46 23.35
N ALA A 22 -22.02 4.14 23.18
CA ALA A 22 -22.55 5.07 24.17
C ALA A 22 -23.06 4.37 25.46
N GLN A 23 -23.61 3.16 25.33
CA GLN A 23 -24.04 2.36 26.49
C GLN A 23 -22.86 1.82 27.30
N ASP A 24 -21.80 1.36 26.63
CA ASP A 24 -20.62 0.80 27.29
C ASP A 24 -19.84 1.84 28.11
N HIS A 25 -19.88 3.12 27.70
CA HIS A 25 -19.31 4.22 28.48
C HIS A 25 -20.18 4.68 29.67
N SER A 26 -21.48 4.37 29.69
CA SER A 26 -22.37 4.75 30.80
C SER A 26 -22.28 3.79 32.00
N ASN A 27 -21.77 2.58 31.80
CA ASN A 27 -21.72 1.54 32.84
C ASN A 27 -20.41 1.49 33.65
N SER A 28 -19.45 2.39 33.42
CA SER A 28 -18.14 2.39 34.12
C SER A 28 -18.05 3.40 35.28
N HIS A 29 -19.10 3.55 36.10
CA HIS A 29 -19.00 4.30 37.36
C HIS A 29 -19.52 3.48 38.55
N ARG A 30 -18.57 2.88 39.28
CA ARG A 30 -18.74 2.47 40.68
C ARG A 30 -17.44 2.80 41.44
N PRO A 31 -17.49 3.58 42.53
CA PRO A 31 -16.32 3.84 43.36
C PRO A 31 -16.30 2.81 44.51
N ASP A 32 -15.13 2.28 44.83
CA ASP A 32 -14.85 1.79 46.17
C ASP A 32 -13.40 2.04 46.57
N ALA A 33 -13.26 2.36 47.84
CA ALA A 33 -12.12 2.97 48.49
C ALA A 33 -11.17 1.96 49.15
N ALA A 34 -10.03 2.51 49.59
CA ALA A 34 -9.18 2.11 50.73
C ALA A 34 -7.98 1.18 50.47
N GLY A 35 -6.79 1.78 50.59
CA GLY A 35 -5.86 1.46 51.70
C GLY A 35 -4.63 0.61 51.36
N GLY A 36 -3.43 1.14 51.70
CA GLY A 36 -2.32 0.31 52.19
C GLY A 36 -0.93 0.54 51.60
N LEU A 37 -0.16 1.43 52.24
CA LEU A 37 1.24 1.31 52.69
C LEU A 37 2.26 0.43 51.90
N LEU A 38 3.33 1.09 51.43
CA LEU A 38 4.69 0.58 51.14
C LEU A 38 5.41 0.02 52.41
N PRO A 39 6.65 -0.55 52.41
CA PRO A 39 7.70 -0.58 51.36
C PRO A 39 8.61 -1.86 51.24
N ASN A 40 9.54 -1.79 50.27
CA ASN A 40 10.96 -2.24 50.29
C ASN A 40 11.47 -3.54 49.60
N ILE A 41 12.32 -3.31 48.57
CA ILE A 41 13.76 -3.68 48.44
C ILE A 41 14.20 -5.08 47.92
N TRP A 42 14.89 -5.00 46.77
CA TRP A 42 16.07 -5.75 46.24
C TRP A 42 15.97 -7.07 45.47
N SER A 43 16.42 -6.95 44.21
CA SER A 43 17.47 -7.75 43.56
C SER A 43 17.20 -9.22 43.22
N ARG A 44 16.94 -9.47 41.93
CA ARG A 44 17.45 -10.63 41.20
C ARG A 44 17.71 -10.27 39.75
N GLY A 45 18.98 -10.31 39.37
CA GLY A 45 19.40 -10.36 37.98
C GLY A 45 18.94 -11.67 37.35
N ALA A 46 18.39 -11.57 36.16
CA ALA A 46 18.12 -12.68 35.29
C ALA A 46 18.64 -12.32 33.91
N ASP A 47 19.48 -13.21 33.37
CA ASP A 47 19.98 -13.23 32.01
C ASP A 47 18.88 -12.90 31.00
N ILE A 48 19.08 -11.83 30.23
CA ILE A 48 18.27 -11.55 29.05
C ILE A 48 18.92 -12.29 27.90
N ASP A 49 18.42 -13.49 27.65
CA ASP A 49 18.57 -14.19 26.40
C ASP A 49 17.84 -13.36 25.33
N VAL A 50 18.59 -12.60 24.52
CA VAL A 50 18.04 -11.73 23.47
C VAL A 50 17.60 -12.62 22.31
N LYS A 51 16.40 -13.20 22.45
CA LYS A 51 15.63 -13.70 21.31
C LYS A 51 15.17 -12.52 20.46
N ILE A 52 15.91 -12.25 19.39
CA ILE A 52 15.44 -11.46 18.25
C ILE A 52 14.46 -12.36 17.46
N GLU A 53 13.28 -12.59 18.02
CA GLU A 53 12.16 -13.23 17.31
C GLU A 53 11.00 -12.22 17.28
N ASP A 54 10.54 -11.91 16.06
CA ASP A 54 9.25 -11.26 15.73
C ASP A 54 9.06 -9.73 15.84
N GLY A 55 10.10 -8.93 15.57
CA GLY A 55 9.95 -7.48 15.35
C GLY A 55 9.35 -7.05 13.99
N VAL A 56 9.09 -7.98 13.07
CA VAL A 56 8.79 -7.64 11.64
C VAL A 56 7.33 -7.91 11.24
N GLN A 57 6.52 -8.53 12.11
CA GLN A 57 5.20 -9.06 11.68
C GLN A 57 3.98 -8.15 11.89
N THR A 58 4.05 -7.06 12.67
CA THR A 58 2.86 -6.23 12.99
C THR A 58 2.85 -4.87 12.28
N LEU A 59 3.04 -4.89 10.97
CA LEU A 59 2.89 -3.71 10.09
C LEU A 59 1.49 -3.60 9.46
N GLN A 60 0.51 -4.39 9.94
CA GLN A 60 -0.78 -4.60 9.25
C GLN A 60 -1.92 -3.63 9.62
N ALA A 61 -1.71 -2.64 10.48
CA ALA A 61 -2.76 -1.64 10.76
C ALA A 61 -2.14 -0.26 10.97
N ARG A 62 -2.03 0.53 9.90
CA ARG A 62 -1.48 1.89 9.96
C ARG A 62 -2.40 2.87 9.25
N THR A 63 -2.83 3.91 9.96
CA THR A 63 -3.37 5.13 9.34
C THR A 63 -2.27 5.85 8.56
N PHE A 64 -2.61 6.86 7.76
CA PHE A 64 -1.61 7.66 7.06
C PHE A 64 -0.60 8.28 8.04
N THR A 65 -1.12 8.74 9.18
CA THR A 65 -0.35 9.25 10.32
C THR A 65 0.60 8.19 10.88
N ASP A 66 0.18 6.93 11.00
CA ASP A 66 1.03 5.85 11.50
C ASP A 66 2.15 5.50 10.50
N VAL A 67 1.89 5.52 9.19
CA VAL A 67 2.93 5.32 8.16
C VAL A 67 3.98 6.43 8.26
N LEU A 68 3.55 7.70 8.36
CA LEU A 68 4.45 8.84 8.49
C LEU A 68 5.20 8.90 9.84
N ALA A 69 4.55 8.50 10.94
CA ALA A 69 5.17 8.46 12.27
C ALA A 69 6.27 7.39 12.36
N ASN A 70 6.07 6.21 11.75
CA ASN A 70 7.09 5.16 11.76
C ASN A 70 8.34 5.51 10.95
N MET A 71 8.19 6.26 9.86
CA MET A 71 9.34 6.81 9.16
C MET A 71 10.17 7.73 10.08
N ALA A 72 9.60 8.36 11.13
CA ALA A 72 10.32 9.27 12.03
C ALA A 72 11.16 8.49 13.05
N GLY A 73 10.67 7.33 13.49
CA GLY A 73 11.42 6.39 14.32
C GLY A 73 12.63 5.80 13.60
N ASP A 74 12.46 5.38 12.34
CA ASP A 74 13.52 4.70 11.57
C ASP A 74 14.73 5.60 11.22
N LEU A 75 14.54 6.92 11.19
CA LEU A 75 15.63 7.88 10.91
C LEU A 75 16.28 8.46 12.16
N THR A 76 15.62 8.40 13.32
CA THR A 76 16.12 9.07 14.53
C THR A 76 16.96 8.18 15.44
N GLY A 77 16.97 6.85 15.26
CA GLY A 77 17.98 5.90 15.74
C GLY A 77 18.77 6.33 16.99
N SER A 78 18.09 6.85 18.01
CA SER A 78 18.67 7.34 19.24
C SER A 78 18.28 6.31 20.28
N GLY A 79 19.19 5.37 20.51
CA GLY A 79 19.05 4.44 21.60
C GLY A 79 18.87 5.20 22.92
N PRO A 80 18.11 4.66 23.87
CA PRO A 80 17.98 5.28 25.18
C PRO A 80 19.31 5.12 25.92
N GLY A 81 20.03 6.22 26.16
CA GLY A 81 21.14 6.22 27.10
C GLY A 81 22.32 7.10 26.69
N ALA A 82 22.27 8.38 27.07
CA ALA A 82 23.43 9.15 27.53
C ALA A 82 22.93 10.49 28.11
N GLU A 83 22.43 10.47 29.34
CA GLU A 83 22.37 11.69 30.15
C GLU A 83 23.81 12.12 30.46
N ALA A 84 24.25 13.21 29.86
CA ALA A 84 25.49 13.88 30.22
C ALA A 84 25.21 14.92 31.31
N ASN A 85 25.56 14.56 32.54
CA ASN A 85 25.78 15.50 33.63
C ASN A 85 26.86 16.53 33.25
N SER A 86 26.53 17.82 33.30
CA SER A 86 27.51 18.88 33.55
C SER A 86 26.85 20.11 34.17
N ALA A 87 26.75 20.07 35.51
CA ALA A 87 26.69 21.27 36.33
C ALA A 87 28.10 21.89 36.40
N GLY A 88 28.21 23.21 36.17
CA GLY A 88 29.46 23.95 36.29
C GLY A 88 29.28 25.43 35.94
N ALA A 89 28.95 26.23 36.95
CA ALA A 89 28.75 27.67 36.89
C ALA A 89 30.06 28.47 36.67
N LEU A 90 29.97 29.66 36.03
CA LEU A 90 30.15 30.99 36.64
C LEU A 90 30.27 32.13 35.57
N PRO A 91 30.12 33.43 35.96
CA PRO A 91 29.53 34.49 35.12
C PRO A 91 30.51 35.64 34.75
N LEU A 92 30.21 36.38 33.68
CA LEU A 92 30.70 37.76 33.40
C LEU A 92 29.64 38.49 32.54
N SER A 93 28.89 39.44 33.08
CA SER A 93 29.13 40.90 33.14
C SER A 93 29.05 41.67 31.81
N SER A 94 27.95 42.42 31.68
CA SER A 94 27.78 43.79 31.12
C SER A 94 28.62 44.29 29.93
N GLY A 95 27.93 44.84 28.93
CA GLY A 95 28.55 45.75 27.95
C GLY A 95 27.55 46.36 26.95
N SER A 96 26.92 47.46 27.37
CA SER A 96 26.14 48.39 26.53
C SER A 96 27.06 49.26 25.67
N MET A 97 26.75 49.44 24.38
CA MET A 97 26.91 50.65 23.52
C MET A 97 26.42 50.24 22.10
N GLY A 98 25.54 50.92 21.38
CA GLY A 98 25.44 52.36 21.14
C GLY A 98 26.19 52.69 19.85
N GLY A 99 25.49 52.86 18.71
CA GLY A 99 26.15 53.24 17.46
C GLY A 99 25.23 53.33 16.24
N ALA A 100 24.64 54.49 16.04
CA ALA A 100 24.02 54.91 14.78
C ALA A 100 25.11 55.22 13.73
N GLY A 101 24.85 54.92 12.47
CA GLY A 101 25.74 55.24 11.35
C GLY A 101 24.98 55.35 10.04
N ALA A 102 24.56 56.56 9.70
CA ALA A 102 24.08 56.94 8.37
C ALA A 102 25.25 56.94 7.37
N GLY A 103 25.01 56.47 6.15
CA GLY A 103 26.02 56.43 5.09
C GLY A 103 25.36 56.42 3.71
N SER A 104 25.09 57.62 3.22
CA SER A 104 24.66 57.93 1.85
C SER A 104 25.82 57.82 0.87
N SER A 105 25.66 57.10 -0.25
CA SER A 105 26.41 57.42 -1.47
C SER A 105 25.64 57.04 -2.74
N ARG A 106 25.37 58.08 -3.52
CA ARG A 106 24.91 58.09 -4.91
C ARG A 106 25.90 57.39 -5.84
N GLY A 107 25.37 56.82 -6.91
CA GLY A 107 26.12 56.48 -8.13
C GLY A 107 25.20 55.81 -9.15
N GLY A 108 24.52 56.60 -9.98
CA GLY A 108 23.91 56.10 -11.22
C GLY A 108 24.97 55.94 -12.30
N VAL A 109 24.69 55.15 -13.35
CA VAL A 109 24.91 55.40 -14.79
C VAL A 109 24.29 54.22 -15.57
N ASP A 110 23.41 54.59 -16.51
CA ASP A 110 23.02 54.05 -17.82
C ASP A 110 22.94 52.55 -18.16
N GLY A 111 21.88 52.23 -18.90
CA GLY A 111 21.50 50.89 -19.31
C GLY A 111 22.06 50.41 -20.66
N VAL A 112 21.81 49.12 -20.91
CA VAL A 112 22.01 48.39 -22.17
C VAL A 112 20.95 47.25 -22.21
N PRO A 113 20.33 46.95 -23.37
CA PRO A 113 19.12 46.12 -23.48
C PRO A 113 19.37 44.60 -23.38
N PRO A 114 18.32 43.77 -23.18
CA PRO A 114 18.46 42.33 -23.11
C PRO A 114 18.73 41.72 -24.50
N GLY A 115 19.88 41.09 -24.62
CA GLY A 115 20.30 40.31 -25.78
C GLY A 115 19.53 39.00 -25.91
N SER A 116 19.20 38.69 -27.16
CA SER A 116 18.53 37.51 -27.68
C SER A 116 19.16 36.19 -27.25
N ALA A 117 18.30 35.22 -26.91
CA ALA A 117 18.68 33.83 -26.66
C ALA A 117 19.26 33.16 -27.92
N PRO A 118 20.28 32.28 -27.79
CA PRO A 118 20.83 31.56 -28.92
C PRO A 118 19.94 30.36 -29.28
N ALA A 119 19.51 30.33 -30.54
CA ALA A 119 18.96 29.14 -31.18
C ALA A 119 20.09 28.11 -31.37
N TRP A 120 19.91 26.91 -30.80
CA TRP A 120 20.76 25.77 -31.11
C TRP A 120 20.27 25.08 -32.39
N PRO A 121 21.17 24.75 -33.34
CA PRO A 121 20.79 24.12 -34.59
C PRO A 121 20.54 22.63 -34.40
N GLY A 122 19.41 22.16 -34.91
CA GLY A 122 19.12 20.74 -35.10
C GLY A 122 20.09 20.15 -36.12
N GLY A 123 21.01 19.33 -35.63
CA GLY A 123 21.89 18.50 -36.46
C GLY A 123 21.15 17.26 -36.95
N ALA A 124 20.91 17.21 -38.25
CA ALA A 124 20.57 16.01 -38.99
C ALA A 124 21.85 15.24 -39.34
N LEU A 125 21.97 14.01 -38.82
CA LEU A 125 22.80 12.89 -39.29
C LEU A 125 22.01 11.65 -38.82
N GLY A 126 21.45 10.76 -39.64
CA GLY A 126 22.04 10.11 -40.79
C GLY A 126 23.06 9.08 -40.31
N ASN A 127 22.67 7.81 -40.09
CA ASN A 127 23.25 6.68 -40.83
C ASN A 127 22.63 5.32 -40.44
N ASP A 128 22.54 4.48 -41.47
CA ASP A 128 22.27 3.06 -41.48
C ASP A 128 23.27 2.24 -40.63
N GLY A 129 22.81 1.08 -40.15
CA GLY A 129 23.63 0.17 -39.36
C GLY A 129 23.01 -1.20 -39.14
N SER A 130 22.54 -1.83 -40.21
CA SER A 130 22.26 -3.26 -40.25
C SER A 130 23.54 -4.04 -39.95
N ALA A 131 23.64 -4.65 -38.77
CA ALA A 131 24.72 -5.57 -38.44
C ALA A 131 24.14 -6.85 -37.82
N GLN A 132 24.08 -7.87 -38.66
CA GLN A 132 24.10 -9.28 -38.26
C GLN A 132 25.27 -9.51 -37.30
N GLY A 133 24.99 -10.06 -36.12
CA GLY A 133 25.98 -10.50 -35.16
C GLY A 133 25.48 -11.76 -34.47
N GLY A 134 26.08 -12.89 -34.83
CA GLY A 134 25.66 -14.23 -34.44
C GLY A 134 25.70 -14.51 -32.94
N SER A 135 24.82 -15.43 -32.53
CA SER A 135 24.94 -16.17 -31.28
C SER A 135 25.05 -17.65 -31.59
N THR A 136 26.30 -18.12 -31.61
CA THR A 136 26.66 -19.50 -31.32
C THR A 136 26.54 -19.69 -29.81
N PHE A 137 25.49 -20.39 -29.36
CA PHE A 137 25.49 -20.99 -28.03
C PHE A 137 25.15 -22.48 -28.13
N ALA A 138 26.20 -23.28 -27.99
CA ALA A 138 26.12 -24.70 -27.70
C ALA A 138 25.57 -24.86 -26.28
N GLY A 139 24.36 -25.43 -26.17
CA GLY A 139 23.74 -25.81 -24.91
C GLY A 139 23.20 -27.22 -25.04
N GLY A 140 23.88 -28.17 -24.42
CA GLY A 140 23.59 -29.61 -24.48
C GLY A 140 22.15 -29.95 -24.08
N MET A 141 21.48 -30.69 -24.96
CA MET A 141 20.28 -31.45 -24.64
C MET A 141 20.65 -32.58 -23.68
N GLY A 142 20.46 -32.34 -22.38
CA GLY A 142 20.34 -33.42 -21.40
C GLY A 142 18.94 -34.02 -21.49
N GLU A 143 18.83 -35.16 -22.17
CA GLU A 143 17.66 -36.03 -22.13
C GLU A 143 17.36 -36.43 -20.67
N ARG A 144 16.33 -35.82 -20.08
CA ARG A 144 15.70 -36.35 -18.87
C ARG A 144 14.57 -37.28 -19.31
N ALA A 145 14.90 -38.56 -19.42
CA ALA A 145 13.94 -39.65 -19.47
C ALA A 145 13.02 -39.55 -18.25
N LEU A 146 11.74 -39.23 -18.48
CA LEU A 146 10.70 -39.41 -17.48
C LEU A 146 10.36 -40.90 -17.43
N SER A 147 10.94 -41.55 -16.43
CA SER A 147 10.62 -42.91 -16.02
C SER A 147 9.12 -43.02 -15.70
N MET A 148 8.42 -43.85 -16.49
CA MET A 148 7.12 -44.39 -16.15
C MET A 148 7.25 -45.26 -14.89
N PRO A 149 6.33 -45.16 -13.91
CA PRO A 149 6.29 -46.08 -12.79
C PRO A 149 5.77 -47.45 -13.24
N ASP A 150 6.60 -48.46 -12.99
CA ASP A 150 6.33 -49.88 -13.11
C ASP A 150 5.28 -50.29 -12.06
N LEU A 151 4.02 -50.46 -12.49
CA LEU A 151 2.95 -51.01 -11.65
C LEU A 151 3.03 -52.54 -11.65
N SER A 152 3.98 -53.02 -10.85
CA SER A 152 3.98 -54.32 -10.18
C SER A 152 2.68 -54.50 -9.40
N TYR A 153 1.76 -55.33 -9.91
CA TYR A 153 0.65 -55.88 -9.13
C TYR A 153 1.03 -57.28 -8.66
N GLY A 154 1.56 -57.32 -7.44
CA GLY A 154 1.72 -58.53 -6.65
C GLY A 154 0.36 -59.11 -6.22
N GLU A 155 0.19 -60.38 -6.56
CA GLU A 155 -0.21 -61.49 -5.67
C GLU A 155 -0.90 -61.19 -4.32
N SER A 156 -1.98 -61.95 -4.11
CA SER A 156 -2.36 -62.69 -2.88
C SER A 156 -3.62 -62.24 -2.13
N SER A 157 -4.69 -63.02 -2.29
CA SER A 157 -5.46 -63.67 -1.21
C SER A 157 -6.74 -64.28 -1.81
N ALA A 158 -6.81 -65.59 -2.01
CA ALA A 158 -7.23 -66.57 -1.00
C ALA A 158 -8.69 -66.39 -0.55
N GLN A 159 -9.62 -67.09 -1.22
CA GLN A 159 -10.70 -67.72 -0.48
C GLN A 159 -11.12 -69.04 -1.13
N GLN A 160 -10.61 -70.07 -0.47
CA GLN A 160 -10.93 -71.47 -0.47
C GLN A 160 -12.40 -71.69 -0.06
N VAL A 161 -13.17 -72.44 -0.85
CA VAL A 161 -14.29 -73.24 -0.35
C VAL A 161 -14.26 -74.59 -1.03
N ASP A 162 -14.25 -75.60 -0.19
CA ASP A 162 -14.03 -77.01 -0.47
C ASP A 162 -15.11 -77.69 -1.32
N SER A 163 -14.65 -78.78 -1.97
CA SER A 163 -15.38 -79.97 -2.45
C SER A 163 -16.33 -80.58 -1.37
N PRO A 164 -17.22 -81.59 -1.63
CA PRO A 164 -17.09 -82.64 -2.66
C PRO A 164 -18.40 -83.21 -3.27
N GLY A 165 -18.23 -84.04 -4.30
CA GLY A 165 -18.85 -85.37 -4.25
C GLY A 165 -20.01 -85.71 -5.20
N ASN A 166 -19.80 -86.83 -5.88
CA ASN A 166 -20.78 -87.87 -6.20
C ASN A 166 -21.68 -87.74 -7.44
N ALA A 167 -21.41 -88.64 -8.38
CA ALA A 167 -22.25 -89.82 -8.67
C ALA A 167 -22.71 -89.95 -10.13
N LYS A 168 -22.34 -91.12 -10.66
CA LYS A 168 -22.85 -91.82 -11.83
C LYS A 168 -24.37 -91.66 -12.05
N ALA A 169 -24.79 -91.33 -13.25
CA ALA A 169 -26.01 -91.85 -13.89
C ALA A 169 -25.93 -91.59 -15.39
N ARG A 170 -25.72 -92.65 -16.19
CA ARG A 170 -26.76 -93.32 -16.98
C ARG A 170 -27.37 -92.42 -18.06
N GLY A 171 -27.11 -92.82 -19.30
CA GLY A 171 -27.57 -92.13 -20.49
C GLY A 171 -29.08 -92.04 -20.62
N ARG A 172 -29.47 -91.11 -21.50
CA ARG A 172 -30.73 -91.16 -22.22
C ARG A 172 -30.60 -90.24 -23.43
N ASN A 173 -30.69 -90.87 -24.60
CA ASN A 173 -31.02 -90.33 -25.91
C ASN A 173 -31.54 -88.88 -25.87
N ALA A 174 -30.63 -87.91 -26.00
CA ALA A 174 -31.01 -86.56 -26.39
C ALA A 174 -31.27 -86.62 -27.90
N ALA A 175 -32.55 -86.51 -28.27
CA ALA A 175 -32.97 -86.34 -29.64
C ALA A 175 -32.09 -85.27 -30.30
N ARG A 176 -31.47 -85.62 -31.43
CA ARG A 176 -30.78 -84.65 -32.29
C ARG A 176 -31.77 -83.49 -32.50
N PRO A 177 -31.50 -82.26 -32.01
CA PRO A 177 -32.32 -81.12 -32.36
C PRO A 177 -32.32 -81.08 -33.88
N GLY A 178 -33.53 -81.08 -34.47
CA GLY A 178 -33.68 -81.10 -35.91
C GLY A 178 -32.82 -79.99 -36.51
N SER A 179 -32.14 -80.26 -37.62
CA SER A 179 -31.20 -79.36 -38.32
C SER A 179 -31.64 -77.87 -38.36
N LYS A 180 -32.95 -77.61 -38.35
CA LYS A 180 -33.58 -76.29 -38.29
C LYS A 180 -33.32 -75.49 -37.00
N GLU A 181 -33.29 -76.12 -35.83
CA GLU A 181 -33.12 -75.43 -34.53
C GLU A 181 -31.67 -75.03 -34.27
N VAL A 182 -30.72 -75.91 -34.61
CA VAL A 182 -29.28 -75.58 -34.62
C VAL A 182 -28.99 -74.45 -35.62
N HIS A 183 -29.69 -74.44 -36.75
CA HIS A 183 -29.58 -73.35 -37.73
C HIS A 183 -30.15 -72.02 -37.19
N ALA A 184 -31.31 -72.05 -36.52
CA ALA A 184 -31.92 -70.88 -35.89
C ALA A 184 -31.03 -70.29 -34.77
N GLN A 185 -30.45 -71.13 -33.91
CA GLN A 185 -29.51 -70.69 -32.88
C GLN A 185 -28.24 -70.07 -33.48
N ARG A 186 -27.69 -70.66 -34.56
CA ARG A 186 -26.55 -70.07 -35.28
C ARG A 186 -26.90 -68.71 -35.89
N LEU A 187 -28.13 -68.56 -36.41
CA LEU A 187 -28.59 -67.28 -36.95
C LEU A 187 -28.72 -66.21 -35.87
N GLN A 188 -29.28 -66.57 -34.70
CA GLN A 188 -29.42 -65.68 -33.57
C GLN A 188 -28.05 -65.28 -33.00
N GLN A 189 -27.11 -66.23 -32.88
CA GLN A 189 -25.74 -65.95 -32.45
C GLN A 189 -24.99 -65.06 -33.45
N ARG A 190 -25.22 -65.24 -34.76
CA ARG A 190 -24.68 -64.32 -35.77
C ARG A 190 -25.28 -62.92 -35.64
N LYS A 191 -26.57 -62.81 -35.34
CA LYS A 191 -27.25 -61.53 -35.14
C LYS A 191 -26.76 -60.80 -33.88
N THR A 192 -26.54 -61.52 -32.77
CA THR A 192 -25.99 -60.91 -31.54
C THR A 192 -24.55 -60.48 -31.75
N ARG A 193 -23.70 -61.33 -32.35
CA ARG A 193 -22.32 -60.96 -32.70
C ARG A 193 -22.25 -59.77 -33.64
N ARG A 194 -23.20 -59.66 -34.58
CA ARG A 194 -23.28 -58.50 -35.47
C ARG A 194 -23.62 -57.23 -34.69
N ARG A 195 -24.63 -57.27 -33.79
CA ARG A 195 -24.97 -56.12 -32.93
C ARG A 195 -23.84 -55.72 -31.98
N GLU A 196 -23.15 -56.71 -31.41
CA GLU A 196 -21.98 -56.46 -30.56
C GLU A 196 -20.85 -55.83 -31.37
N LYS A 197 -20.60 -56.32 -32.57
CA LYS A 197 -19.64 -55.72 -33.50
C LYS A 197 -20.02 -54.28 -33.86
N ASP A 198 -21.27 -54.05 -34.28
CA ASP A 198 -21.77 -52.72 -34.64
C ASP A 198 -21.65 -51.75 -33.43
N ARG A 199 -21.92 -52.21 -32.19
CA ARG A 199 -21.75 -51.42 -30.97
C ARG A 199 -20.29 -51.13 -30.63
N ILE A 200 -19.39 -52.08 -30.86
CA ILE A 200 -17.95 -51.87 -30.68
C ILE A 200 -17.45 -50.84 -31.69
N GLU A 201 -17.88 -50.92 -32.95
CA GLU A 201 -17.54 -49.96 -34.00
C GLU A 201 -18.08 -48.55 -33.67
N GLU A 202 -19.32 -48.44 -33.18
CA GLU A 202 -19.89 -47.17 -32.71
C GLU A 202 -19.10 -46.59 -31.52
N MET A 203 -18.79 -47.40 -30.50
CA MET A 203 -17.97 -46.96 -29.38
C MET A 203 -16.57 -46.54 -29.81
N GLN A 204 -15.94 -47.27 -30.74
CA GLN A 204 -14.64 -46.90 -31.30
C GLN A 204 -14.71 -45.55 -32.02
N ALA A 205 -15.75 -45.31 -32.82
CA ALA A 205 -15.96 -44.01 -33.47
C ALA A 205 -16.14 -42.87 -32.45
N THR A 206 -16.90 -43.09 -31.37
CA THR A 206 -17.04 -42.07 -30.31
C THR A 206 -15.73 -41.80 -29.56
N LEU A 207 -14.90 -42.82 -29.36
CA LEU A 207 -13.58 -42.66 -28.73
C LEU A 207 -12.62 -41.88 -29.63
N GLU A 208 -12.68 -42.13 -30.95
CA GLU A 208 -11.89 -41.37 -31.93
C GLU A 208 -12.35 -39.90 -32.00
N GLU A 209 -13.66 -39.64 -31.99
CA GLU A 209 -14.21 -38.27 -31.97
C GLU A 209 -13.80 -37.52 -30.69
N LEU A 210 -13.95 -38.14 -29.51
CA LEU A 210 -13.53 -37.56 -28.25
C LEU A 210 -12.00 -37.35 -28.17
N ALA A 211 -11.21 -38.23 -28.79
CA ALA A 211 -9.77 -38.05 -28.89
C ALA A 211 -9.41 -36.80 -29.73
N VAL A 212 -10.09 -36.61 -30.86
CA VAL A 212 -9.93 -35.41 -31.71
C VAL A 212 -10.36 -34.14 -30.98
N GLU A 213 -11.48 -34.19 -30.24
CA GLU A 213 -11.96 -33.04 -29.45
C GLU A 213 -11.00 -32.71 -28.30
N LYS A 214 -10.51 -33.73 -27.59
CA LYS A 214 -9.49 -33.57 -26.54
C LYS A 214 -8.23 -32.93 -27.10
N ASP A 215 -7.75 -33.37 -28.25
CA ASP A 215 -6.58 -32.79 -28.91
C ASP A 215 -6.83 -31.33 -29.33
N LYS A 216 -8.04 -31.02 -29.81
CA LYS A 216 -8.44 -29.65 -30.16
C LYS A 216 -8.45 -28.74 -28.92
N LEU A 217 -9.03 -29.18 -27.82
CA LEU A 217 -9.05 -28.44 -26.55
C LEU A 217 -7.65 -28.30 -25.95
N ALA A 218 -6.81 -29.34 -26.04
CA ALA A 218 -5.42 -29.28 -25.59
C ALA A 218 -4.62 -28.23 -26.37
N ARG A 219 -4.77 -28.17 -27.70
CA ARG A 219 -4.15 -27.13 -28.53
C ARG A 219 -4.67 -25.74 -28.19
N HIS A 220 -5.99 -25.59 -27.98
CA HIS A 220 -6.59 -24.31 -27.60
C HIS A 220 -6.07 -23.82 -26.24
N ASN A 221 -6.02 -24.72 -25.23
CA ASN A 221 -5.48 -24.38 -23.91
C ASN A 221 -3.98 -24.04 -23.98
N ALA A 222 -3.19 -24.75 -24.78
CA ALA A 222 -1.79 -24.41 -25.00
C ALA A 222 -1.64 -23.02 -25.65
N GLY A 223 -2.54 -22.66 -26.58
CA GLY A 223 -2.60 -21.33 -27.18
C GLY A 223 -2.90 -20.23 -26.16
N LEU A 224 -3.95 -20.41 -25.36
CA LEU A 224 -4.31 -19.46 -24.28
C LEU A 224 -3.19 -19.32 -23.24
N GLN A 225 -2.50 -20.41 -22.90
CA GLN A 225 -1.36 -20.37 -21.98
C GLN A 225 -0.18 -19.58 -22.57
N ALA A 226 0.08 -19.70 -23.88
CA ALA A 226 1.11 -18.93 -24.55
C ALA A 226 0.75 -17.44 -24.65
N GLU A 227 -0.52 -17.11 -24.94
CA GLU A 227 -1.04 -15.74 -24.96
C GLU A 227 -0.95 -15.09 -23.58
N LEU A 228 -1.39 -15.77 -22.52
CA LEU A 228 -1.23 -15.30 -21.14
C LEU A 228 0.24 -15.07 -20.77
N GLY A 229 1.14 -15.97 -21.17
CA GLY A 229 2.57 -15.80 -20.93
C GLY A 229 3.17 -14.60 -21.67
N ALA A 230 2.71 -14.32 -22.88
CA ALA A 230 3.13 -13.14 -23.66
C ALA A 230 2.64 -11.84 -23.00
N ASP A 231 1.37 -11.80 -22.60
CA ASP A 231 0.76 -10.65 -21.90
C ASP A 231 1.45 -10.38 -20.55
N GLU A 232 1.77 -11.43 -19.78
CA GLU A 232 2.53 -11.30 -18.54
C GLU A 232 3.94 -10.73 -18.77
N GLU A 233 4.61 -11.15 -19.86
CA GLU A 233 5.92 -10.62 -20.21
C GLU A 233 5.84 -9.15 -20.68
N GLU A 234 4.80 -8.79 -21.44
CA GLU A 234 4.54 -7.41 -21.85
C GLU A 234 4.25 -6.52 -20.63
N LEU A 235 3.37 -6.95 -19.72
CA LEU A 235 3.11 -6.26 -18.46
C LEU A 235 4.38 -6.11 -17.62
N ARG A 236 5.24 -7.12 -17.59
CA ARG A 236 6.54 -7.06 -16.92
C ARG A 236 7.45 -6.01 -17.56
N LYS A 237 7.50 -5.94 -18.90
CA LYS A 237 8.28 -4.93 -19.64
C LYS A 237 7.76 -3.51 -19.39
N LEU A 238 6.44 -3.31 -19.46
CA LEU A 238 5.82 -2.01 -19.17
C LEU A 238 6.08 -1.56 -17.74
N ARG A 239 5.96 -2.46 -16.76
CA ARG A 239 6.31 -2.16 -15.35
C ARG A 239 7.79 -1.84 -15.16
N ALA A 240 8.69 -2.56 -15.83
CA ALA A 240 10.12 -2.26 -15.77
C ALA A 240 10.46 -0.91 -16.42
N ALA A 241 9.78 -0.56 -17.52
CA ALA A 241 9.92 0.75 -18.15
C ALA A 241 9.39 1.89 -17.25
N GLU A 242 8.23 1.69 -16.61
CA GLU A 242 7.67 2.62 -15.63
C GLU A 242 8.61 2.79 -14.44
N GLU A 243 9.13 1.69 -13.87
CA GLU A 243 10.09 1.70 -12.77
C GLU A 243 11.41 2.36 -13.15
N SER A 244 11.86 2.21 -14.40
CA SER A 244 13.07 2.90 -14.90
C SER A 244 12.84 4.39 -15.18
N ALA A 245 11.62 4.83 -15.48
CA ALA A 245 11.30 6.23 -15.75
C ALA A 245 11.15 7.06 -14.48
N LEU A 246 10.69 6.43 -13.39
CA LEU A 246 10.46 7.08 -12.10
C LEU A 246 11.69 7.78 -11.46
N PRO A 247 12.93 7.23 -11.50
CA PRO A 247 14.11 7.89 -10.94
C PRO A 247 14.56 9.14 -11.71
N ALA A 248 14.47 9.13 -13.04
CA ALA A 248 14.98 10.21 -13.89
C ALA A 248 14.08 11.46 -13.84
N LEU A 249 12.78 11.27 -13.62
CA LEU A 249 11.80 12.35 -13.55
C LEU A 249 11.63 12.92 -12.13
N ALA A 250 11.96 12.15 -11.08
CA ALA A 250 11.57 12.52 -9.72
C ALA A 250 12.26 13.79 -9.19
N ASP A 251 13.59 13.92 -9.22
CA ASP A 251 14.22 15.02 -8.47
C ASP A 251 14.25 16.34 -9.26
N GLU A 252 14.65 16.32 -10.54
CA GLU A 252 14.71 17.56 -11.35
C GLU A 252 13.32 18.01 -11.82
N GLU A 253 12.44 17.11 -12.26
CA GLU A 253 11.12 17.52 -12.74
C GLU A 253 10.19 17.94 -11.61
N LEU A 254 10.23 17.28 -10.43
CA LEU A 254 9.49 17.77 -9.27
C LEU A 254 10.06 19.12 -8.80
N ALA A 255 11.38 19.29 -8.77
CA ALA A 255 11.97 20.59 -8.42
C ALA A 255 11.55 21.71 -9.40
N VAL A 256 11.46 21.41 -10.70
CA VAL A 256 10.99 22.38 -11.71
C VAL A 256 9.49 22.63 -11.60
N ARG A 257 8.66 21.58 -11.52
CA ARG A 257 7.20 21.70 -11.40
C ARG A 257 6.77 22.40 -10.11
N PHE A 258 7.50 22.16 -9.02
CA PHE A 258 7.29 22.79 -7.72
C PHE A 258 8.35 23.88 -7.45
N GLY A 259 8.82 24.57 -8.50
CA GLY A 259 9.83 25.63 -8.41
C GLY A 259 9.27 27.06 -8.34
N GLY A 260 8.01 27.32 -8.70
CA GLY A 260 7.46 28.70 -8.76
C GLY A 260 6.82 29.20 -7.45
N ASP A 261 6.84 30.48 -7.13
CA ASP A 261 6.38 30.96 -5.81
C ASP A 261 4.91 30.59 -5.45
N VAL A 262 4.62 30.50 -4.14
CA VAL A 262 3.28 30.22 -3.60
C VAL A 262 2.68 31.50 -3.02
N THR A 263 1.57 31.98 -3.58
CA THR A 263 0.83 33.13 -3.03
C THR A 263 -0.26 32.67 -2.08
N LEU A 264 -0.24 33.18 -0.85
CA LEU A 264 -1.19 32.89 0.23
C LEU A 264 -2.01 34.15 0.55
N THR A 265 -3.34 34.05 0.60
CA THR A 265 -4.24 35.20 0.77
C THR A 265 -5.12 35.12 2.03
N ALA A 266 -4.97 34.07 2.84
CA ALA A 266 -5.80 33.86 4.04
C ALA A 266 -5.72 34.99 5.10
N ARG A 267 -4.71 35.87 5.04
CA ARG A 267 -4.55 37.06 5.90
C ARG A 267 -5.27 38.31 5.38
N GLY A 268 -5.93 38.23 4.23
CA GLY A 268 -6.48 39.39 3.51
C GLY A 268 -5.44 40.17 2.70
N THR A 269 -4.15 40.07 3.04
CA THR A 269 -3.03 40.55 2.22
C THR A 269 -2.33 39.38 1.54
N PRO A 270 -2.07 39.43 0.21
CA PRO A 270 -1.30 38.41 -0.48
C PRO A 270 0.14 38.33 0.05
N VAL A 271 0.56 37.14 0.47
CA VAL A 271 1.91 36.81 0.91
C VAL A 271 2.50 35.79 -0.06
N THR A 272 3.54 36.16 -0.78
CA THR A 272 4.24 35.26 -1.72
C THR A 272 5.42 34.59 -1.02
N LEU A 273 5.42 33.26 -0.99
CA LEU A 273 6.49 32.43 -0.42
C LEU A 273 7.34 31.81 -1.52
N SER A 274 8.65 32.02 -1.45
CA SER A 274 9.62 31.37 -2.33
C SER A 274 9.83 29.89 -1.97
N PRO A 275 10.38 29.06 -2.87
CA PRO A 275 10.69 27.66 -2.57
C PRO A 275 11.63 27.51 -1.36
N ASP A 276 12.61 28.40 -1.23
CA ASP A 276 13.57 28.37 -0.12
C ASP A 276 12.92 28.79 1.21
N GLN A 277 11.96 29.71 1.17
CA GLN A 277 11.17 30.05 2.35
C GLN A 277 10.33 28.85 2.81
N ILE A 278 9.65 28.15 1.88
CA ILE A 278 8.87 26.95 2.21
C ILE A 278 9.78 25.83 2.75
N ARG A 279 10.97 25.65 2.17
CA ARG A 279 11.98 24.71 2.67
C ARG A 279 12.42 25.04 4.10
N ALA A 280 12.55 26.33 4.42
CA ALA A 280 12.96 26.81 5.74
C ALA A 280 11.81 26.92 6.75
N MET A 281 10.56 26.71 6.35
CA MET A 281 9.41 26.81 7.24
C MET A 281 9.53 25.81 8.39
N THR A 282 9.34 26.31 9.60
CA THR A 282 9.23 25.52 10.81
C THR A 282 7.89 24.80 10.89
N ARG A 283 7.79 23.81 11.78
CA ARG A 283 6.54 23.12 12.06
C ARG A 283 5.49 24.10 12.59
N GLU A 284 5.91 25.03 13.43
CA GLU A 284 5.06 26.04 14.08
C GLU A 284 4.46 26.97 13.02
N GLU A 285 5.26 27.45 12.07
CA GLU A 285 4.76 28.28 10.96
C GLU A 285 3.77 27.54 10.07
N LEU A 286 4.03 26.27 9.73
CA LEU A 286 3.08 25.44 8.99
C LEU A 286 1.76 25.27 9.75
N THR A 287 1.87 25.06 11.07
CA THR A 287 0.71 24.93 11.97
C THR A 287 -0.11 26.22 12.01
N ASP A 288 0.54 27.38 12.11
CA ASP A 288 -0.13 28.68 12.15
C ASP A 288 -0.82 29.00 10.83
N TRP A 289 -0.19 28.72 9.68
CA TRP A 289 -0.85 28.83 8.38
C TRP A 289 -2.05 27.89 8.28
N TRP A 290 -1.91 26.63 8.68
CA TRP A 290 -3.01 25.68 8.65
C TRP A 290 -4.20 26.13 9.50
N ARG A 291 -3.95 26.56 10.76
CA ARG A 291 -5.00 27.11 11.65
C ARG A 291 -5.70 28.32 11.04
N LEU A 292 -4.93 29.21 10.41
CA LEU A 292 -5.49 30.37 9.73
C LEU A 292 -6.41 29.95 8.58
N TYR A 293 -5.98 29.03 7.72
CA TYR A 293 -6.81 28.50 6.63
C TYR A 293 -8.07 27.81 7.15
N VAL A 294 -7.97 26.96 8.17
CA VAL A 294 -9.13 26.30 8.81
C VAL A 294 -10.13 27.34 9.32
N ARG A 295 -9.67 28.37 10.06
CA ARG A 295 -10.54 29.41 10.61
C ARG A 295 -11.24 30.21 9.51
N THR A 296 -10.50 30.65 8.49
CA THR A 296 -11.07 31.45 7.40
C THR A 296 -12.04 30.62 6.56
N LEU A 297 -11.70 29.35 6.27
CA LEU A 297 -12.61 28.43 5.58
C LEU A 297 -13.87 28.13 6.39
N ALA A 298 -13.78 28.00 7.71
CA ALA A 298 -14.94 27.77 8.57
C ALA A 298 -15.97 28.90 8.46
N GLY A 299 -15.52 30.16 8.54
CA GLY A 299 -16.43 31.31 8.37
C GLY A 299 -17.07 31.39 6.98
N LEU A 300 -16.33 31.02 5.93
CA LEU A 300 -16.88 30.96 4.57
C LEU A 300 -17.86 29.80 4.38
N LEU A 301 -17.61 28.64 5.01
CA LEU A 301 -18.53 27.51 4.99
C LEU A 301 -19.85 27.84 5.70
N GLU A 302 -19.80 28.53 6.84
CA GLU A 302 -21.01 29.02 7.52
C GLU A 302 -21.82 29.95 6.62
N ALA A 303 -21.17 30.88 5.91
CA ALA A 303 -21.83 31.74 4.94
C ALA A 303 -22.40 30.98 3.74
N ALA A 304 -21.71 29.93 3.28
CA ALA A 304 -22.16 29.11 2.15
C ALA A 304 -23.32 28.16 2.51
N GLU A 305 -23.39 27.71 3.76
CA GLU A 305 -24.38 26.71 4.23
C GLU A 305 -25.57 27.32 4.98
N GLY A 306 -25.50 28.60 5.36
CA GLY A 306 -26.44 29.24 6.29
C GLY A 306 -27.90 29.37 5.83
N ALA A 307 -28.20 29.15 4.55
CA ALA A 307 -29.56 29.21 4.02
C ALA A 307 -29.95 27.88 3.32
N PRO A 308 -30.79 27.03 3.94
CA PRO A 308 -31.19 25.77 3.34
C PRO A 308 -31.93 26.01 2.02
N GLY A 309 -31.38 25.47 0.93
CA GLY A 309 -31.93 25.60 -0.42
C GLY A 309 -31.52 26.85 -1.19
N ALA A 310 -30.82 27.80 -0.56
CA ALA A 310 -30.22 28.92 -1.30
C ALA A 310 -28.90 28.47 -1.94
N GLN A 311 -28.65 28.91 -3.17
CA GLN A 311 -27.32 28.76 -3.75
C GLN A 311 -26.36 29.71 -3.03
N PRO A 312 -25.16 29.22 -2.62
CA PRO A 312 -24.18 30.08 -1.97
C PRO A 312 -23.76 31.21 -2.92
N PRO A 313 -23.49 32.42 -2.38
CA PRO A 313 -23.01 33.53 -3.18
C PRO A 313 -21.75 33.16 -3.99
N PRO A 314 -21.64 33.59 -5.27
CA PRO A 314 -20.55 33.17 -6.16
C PRO A 314 -19.17 33.66 -5.69
N ASP A 315 -19.12 34.82 -5.03
CA ASP A 315 -17.94 35.38 -4.39
C ASP A 315 -17.44 34.51 -3.22
N VAL A 316 -18.35 33.99 -2.38
CA VAL A 316 -18.02 33.06 -1.30
C VAL A 316 -17.45 31.76 -1.89
N LEU A 317 -18.09 31.20 -2.91
CA LEU A 317 -17.59 29.99 -3.57
C LEU A 317 -16.19 30.19 -4.19
N GLN A 318 -15.96 31.34 -4.83
CA GLN A 318 -14.66 31.67 -5.41
C GLN A 318 -13.59 31.78 -4.32
N GLN A 319 -13.90 32.42 -3.19
CA GLN A 319 -12.98 32.53 -2.05
C GLN A 319 -12.70 31.16 -1.42
N VAL A 320 -13.72 30.31 -1.24
CA VAL A 320 -13.53 28.93 -0.76
C VAL A 320 -12.59 28.16 -1.70
N GLN A 321 -12.82 28.24 -3.01
CA GLN A 321 -11.99 27.58 -4.02
C GLN A 321 -10.54 28.07 -4.02
N GLN A 322 -10.34 29.38 -3.85
CA GLN A 322 -9.02 29.96 -3.75
C GLN A 322 -8.30 29.47 -2.49
N LEU A 323 -8.90 29.65 -1.31
CA LEU A 323 -8.24 29.33 -0.04
C LEU A 323 -7.95 27.83 0.12
N GLN A 324 -8.86 26.95 -0.31
CA GLN A 324 -8.58 25.50 -0.29
C GLN A 324 -7.43 25.13 -1.22
N ARG A 325 -7.33 25.77 -2.40
CA ARG A 325 -6.25 25.51 -3.35
C ARG A 325 -4.92 25.97 -2.77
N GLU A 326 -4.88 27.15 -2.18
CA GLU A 326 -3.66 27.67 -1.53
C GLU A 326 -3.22 26.77 -0.36
N ALA A 327 -4.14 26.35 0.51
CA ALA A 327 -3.84 25.45 1.63
C ALA A 327 -3.27 24.11 1.16
N LEU A 328 -3.91 23.48 0.16
CA LEU A 328 -3.44 22.21 -0.42
C LEU A 328 -2.10 22.37 -1.15
N PHE A 329 -1.94 23.47 -1.90
CA PHE A 329 -0.69 23.72 -2.63
C PHE A 329 0.47 23.97 -1.67
N LEU A 330 0.27 24.75 -0.60
CA LEU A 330 1.25 24.93 0.46
C LEU A 330 1.62 23.59 1.11
N HIS A 331 0.62 22.77 1.46
CA HIS A 331 0.84 21.47 2.10
C HIS A 331 1.64 20.51 1.21
N ILE A 332 1.22 20.30 -0.05
CA ILE A 332 1.90 19.43 -1.01
C ILE A 332 3.32 19.94 -1.29
N ARG A 333 3.51 21.25 -1.37
CA ARG A 333 4.83 21.82 -1.64
C ARG A 333 5.78 21.72 -0.46
N ALA A 334 5.28 22.00 0.74
CA ALA A 334 6.03 21.77 1.97
C ALA A 334 6.38 20.28 2.11
N ALA A 335 5.52 19.38 1.67
CA ALA A 335 5.82 17.95 1.72
C ALA A 335 7.00 17.56 0.83
N VAL A 336 7.04 18.09 -0.39
CA VAL A 336 8.11 17.80 -1.37
C VAL A 336 9.43 18.47 -0.95
N THR A 337 9.37 19.73 -0.50
CA THR A 337 10.59 20.54 -0.23
C THR A 337 11.08 20.44 1.21
N ASN A 338 10.20 20.10 2.15
CA ASN A 338 10.43 20.07 3.59
C ASN A 338 9.72 18.87 4.23
N ALA A 339 10.00 17.67 3.69
CA ALA A 339 9.35 16.43 4.08
C ALA A 339 9.44 16.14 5.59
N ASN A 340 10.54 16.50 6.24
CA ASN A 340 10.72 16.29 7.68
C ASN A 340 9.74 17.14 8.50
N SER A 341 9.61 18.44 8.22
CA SER A 341 8.71 19.30 8.96
C SER A 341 7.24 18.92 8.73
N VAL A 342 6.86 18.59 7.49
CA VAL A 342 5.49 18.13 7.20
C VAL A 342 5.19 16.80 7.87
N LYS A 343 6.15 15.87 7.88
CA LYS A 343 5.99 14.60 8.57
C LYS A 343 5.81 14.80 10.08
N HIS A 344 6.59 15.67 10.72
CA HIS A 344 6.36 16.00 12.13
C HIS A 344 5.01 16.71 12.33
N PHE A 345 4.64 17.62 11.42
CA PHE A 345 3.34 18.28 11.45
C PHE A 345 2.17 17.28 11.39
N VAL A 346 2.23 16.29 10.51
CA VAL A 346 1.20 15.25 10.36
C VAL A 346 1.27 14.21 11.48
N ALA A 347 2.47 13.72 11.83
CA ALA A 347 2.66 12.62 12.80
C ALA A 347 2.22 13.00 14.22
N ASN A 348 2.34 14.27 14.61
CA ASN A 348 1.86 14.73 15.90
C ASN A 348 0.33 14.74 15.99
N GLY A 349 -0.37 14.54 14.87
CA GLY A 349 -1.82 14.36 14.75
C GLY A 349 -2.61 15.62 15.03
N VAL A 350 -2.28 16.34 16.09
CA VAL A 350 -2.99 17.50 16.63
C VAL A 350 -2.27 18.78 16.23
N VAL A 351 -2.94 19.57 15.39
CA VAL A 351 -2.50 20.90 14.96
C VAL A 351 -2.62 21.89 16.13
N ASP A 352 -3.64 21.75 16.97
CA ASP A 352 -3.89 22.64 18.10
C ASP A 352 -4.01 21.86 19.41
N PRO A 353 -2.91 21.75 20.19
CA PRO A 353 -2.93 21.06 21.47
C PRO A 353 -3.74 21.81 22.54
N SER A 354 -4.11 23.08 22.28
CA SER A 354 -4.94 23.87 23.20
C SER A 354 -6.43 23.63 23.02
N ALA A 355 -6.85 23.12 21.86
CA ALA A 355 -8.19 22.59 21.70
C ALA A 355 -8.35 21.43 22.69
N SER A 356 -9.45 21.37 23.42
CA SER A 356 -9.79 20.25 24.30
C SER A 356 -10.05 19.01 23.44
N VAL A 357 -8.97 18.41 22.94
CA VAL A 357 -9.01 17.24 22.09
C VAL A 357 -9.37 16.07 22.99
N PRO A 358 -10.38 15.27 22.64
CA PRO A 358 -10.58 13.98 23.31
C PRO A 358 -9.24 13.24 23.31
N GLU A 359 -8.77 12.76 24.47
CA GLU A 359 -7.51 12.00 24.59
C GLU A 359 -7.49 10.75 23.69
N ALA A 360 -8.64 10.37 23.12
CA ALA A 360 -8.75 9.27 22.20
C ALA A 360 -7.86 9.49 20.96
N PRO A 361 -6.94 8.54 20.68
CA PRO A 361 -6.15 8.58 19.44
C PRO A 361 -7.10 8.61 18.23
N CYS A 362 -6.68 9.26 17.16
CA CYS A 362 -7.48 9.38 15.94
C CYS A 362 -7.77 7.98 15.36
N THR A 363 -8.91 7.40 15.73
CA THR A 363 -9.34 6.09 15.26
C THR A 363 -9.97 6.22 13.86
N PRO A 364 -9.96 5.17 13.02
CA PRO A 364 -10.68 5.18 11.75
C PRO A 364 -12.16 5.54 11.90
N ALA A 365 -12.76 5.20 13.05
CA ALA A 365 -14.12 5.57 13.38
C ALA A 365 -14.33 7.10 13.48
N ALA A 366 -13.30 7.86 13.87
CA ALA A 366 -13.35 9.32 13.91
C ALA A 366 -13.43 9.95 12.50
N TRP A 367 -12.92 9.26 11.48
CA TRP A 367 -12.95 9.74 10.08
C TRP A 367 -14.29 9.44 9.39
N TRP A 368 -15.09 8.52 9.94
CA TRP A 368 -16.38 8.13 9.37
C TRP A 368 -17.40 9.31 9.31
N PRO A 369 -17.63 10.08 10.39
CA PRO A 369 -18.50 11.26 10.34
C PRO A 369 -18.05 12.30 9.31
N ILE A 370 -16.73 12.49 9.15
CA ILE A 370 -16.17 13.41 8.15
C ILE A 370 -16.48 12.92 6.75
N ALA A 371 -16.24 11.63 6.46
CA ALA A 371 -16.57 11.02 5.17
C ALA A 371 -18.06 11.16 4.82
N LYS A 372 -18.96 11.01 5.81
CA LYS A 372 -20.40 11.24 5.64
C LYS A 372 -20.73 12.71 5.36
N ALA A 373 -20.09 13.63 6.08
CA ALA A 373 -20.30 15.08 5.93
C ALA A 373 -19.80 15.64 4.58
N LEU A 374 -18.93 14.92 3.86
CA LEU A 374 -18.53 15.29 2.51
C LEU A 374 -19.68 15.17 1.49
N ASP A 375 -20.72 14.41 1.80
CA ASP A 375 -21.88 14.21 0.91
C ASP A 375 -21.46 13.85 -0.53
N LEU A 376 -20.63 12.81 -0.64
CA LEU A 376 -20.03 12.40 -1.90
C LEU A 376 -21.08 11.82 -2.84
N SER A 377 -21.09 12.28 -4.09
CA SER A 377 -21.90 11.68 -5.14
C SER A 377 -21.49 10.21 -5.40
N GLN A 378 -22.39 9.41 -5.97
CA GLN A 378 -22.08 8.01 -6.28
C GLN A 378 -20.86 7.86 -7.21
N ALA A 379 -20.72 8.75 -8.20
CA ALA A 379 -19.57 8.77 -9.09
C ALA A 379 -18.25 9.03 -8.33
N GLN A 380 -18.23 10.02 -7.44
CA GLN A 380 -17.07 10.31 -6.60
C GLN A 380 -16.73 9.15 -5.66
N ARG A 381 -17.74 8.49 -5.07
CA ARG A 381 -17.53 7.31 -4.22
C ARG A 381 -16.87 6.16 -4.98
N THR A 382 -17.31 5.89 -6.20
CA THR A 382 -16.68 4.89 -7.08
C THR A 382 -15.24 5.27 -7.43
N GLN A 383 -15.00 6.54 -7.81
CA GLN A 383 -13.66 7.03 -8.12
C GLN A 383 -12.71 6.95 -6.92
N LEU A 384 -13.14 7.37 -5.74
CA LEU A 384 -12.36 7.29 -4.51
C LEU A 384 -12.07 5.84 -4.11
N SER A 385 -13.06 4.94 -4.27
CA SER A 385 -12.85 3.51 -4.01
C SER A 385 -11.80 2.92 -4.96
N ALA A 386 -11.86 3.24 -6.26
CA ALA A 386 -10.88 2.78 -7.24
C ALA A 386 -9.47 3.38 -6.96
N LEU A 387 -9.41 4.66 -6.64
CA LEU A 387 -8.17 5.34 -6.26
C LEU A 387 -7.54 4.68 -5.03
N TRP A 388 -8.34 4.36 -4.01
CA TRP A 388 -7.89 3.70 -2.79
C TRP A 388 -7.32 2.30 -3.05
N VAL A 389 -8.00 1.47 -3.86
CA VAL A 389 -7.50 0.12 -4.22
C VAL A 389 -6.15 0.23 -4.97
N SER A 390 -6.04 1.18 -5.91
CA SER A 390 -4.80 1.42 -6.64
C SER A 390 -3.66 1.87 -5.71
N PHE A 391 -3.95 2.79 -4.80
CA PHE A 391 -3.01 3.26 -3.78
C PHE A 391 -2.55 2.13 -2.86
N GLU A 392 -3.47 1.32 -2.32
CA GLU A 392 -3.15 0.18 -1.47
C GLU A 392 -2.19 -0.79 -2.18
N ALA A 393 -2.49 -1.14 -3.42
CA ALA A 393 -1.64 -2.03 -4.21
C ALA A 393 -0.24 -1.45 -4.44
N ARG A 394 -0.13 -0.14 -4.70
CA ARG A 394 1.17 0.55 -4.87
C ARG A 394 1.98 0.57 -3.58
N VAL A 395 1.37 0.95 -2.46
CA VAL A 395 2.03 0.96 -1.15
C VAL A 395 2.49 -0.45 -0.76
N ALA A 396 1.65 -1.47 -0.98
CA ALA A 396 2.01 -2.86 -0.71
C ALA A 396 3.28 -3.30 -1.48
N ARG A 397 3.42 -2.89 -2.74
CA ARG A 397 4.63 -3.16 -3.54
C ARG A 397 5.86 -2.45 -2.97
N VAL A 398 5.74 -1.16 -2.63
CA VAL A 398 6.83 -0.39 -2.03
C VAL A 398 7.29 -1.01 -0.71
N LEU A 399 6.35 -1.43 0.15
CA LEU A 399 6.66 -2.08 1.43
C LEU A 399 7.25 -3.49 1.25
N ALA A 400 6.80 -4.26 0.25
CA ALA A 400 7.42 -5.55 -0.10
C ALA A 400 8.87 -5.38 -0.56
N ALA A 401 9.14 -4.41 -1.44
CA ALA A 401 10.49 -4.06 -1.86
C ALA A 401 11.36 -3.61 -0.68
N ARG A 402 10.81 -2.79 0.24
CA ARG A 402 11.50 -2.38 1.47
C ARG A 402 11.92 -3.56 2.33
N ARG A 403 11.01 -4.51 2.57
CA ARG A 403 11.32 -5.73 3.35
C ARG A 403 12.45 -6.53 2.72
N HIS A 404 12.43 -6.71 1.39
CA HIS A 404 13.50 -7.38 0.67
C HIS A 404 14.85 -6.62 0.77
N LEU A 405 14.83 -5.28 0.70
CA LEU A 405 16.03 -4.45 0.87
C LEU A 405 16.61 -4.57 2.28
N HIS A 406 15.77 -4.55 3.33
CA HIS A 406 16.23 -4.80 4.69
C HIS A 406 16.83 -6.19 4.86
N GLN A 407 16.24 -7.22 4.25
CA GLN A 407 16.81 -8.57 4.27
C GLN A 407 18.17 -8.63 3.58
N ARG A 408 18.34 -7.96 2.42
CA ARG A 408 19.63 -7.85 1.73
C ARG A 408 20.67 -7.10 2.56
N ILE A 409 20.29 -5.99 3.17
CA ILE A 409 21.17 -5.22 4.07
C ILE A 409 21.54 -6.10 5.27
N GLY A 410 20.57 -6.72 5.94
CA GLY A 410 20.81 -7.63 7.06
C GLY A 410 21.73 -8.80 6.71
N ALA A 411 21.51 -9.46 5.56
CA ALA A 411 22.35 -10.57 5.09
C ALA A 411 23.77 -10.15 4.70
N THR A 412 23.97 -8.87 4.35
CA THR A 412 25.30 -8.32 4.08
C THR A 412 25.99 -7.81 5.34
N MET A 413 25.27 -7.66 6.45
CA MET A 413 25.86 -7.22 7.72
C MET A 413 26.34 -8.46 8.48
N PRO A 414 27.59 -8.52 8.95
CA PRO A 414 28.06 -9.62 9.77
C PRO A 414 27.16 -9.77 11.01
N ASN A 415 26.64 -10.97 11.24
CA ASN A 415 25.89 -11.32 12.44
C ASN A 415 26.84 -11.31 13.65
N GLY A 416 27.18 -10.13 14.18
CA GLY A 416 28.13 -10.03 15.28
C GLY A 416 28.32 -8.62 15.79
N TYR A 417 27.66 -8.33 16.90
CA TYR A 417 27.87 -7.22 17.84
C TYR A 417 27.86 -5.80 17.24
N MET A 418 26.85 -5.02 17.63
CA MET A 418 26.74 -3.56 17.54
C MET A 418 27.84 -2.85 18.38
N GLY A 419 29.10 -3.18 18.13
CA GLY A 419 30.27 -2.55 18.73
C GLY A 419 30.90 -1.54 17.79
N ARG A 420 31.91 -0.81 18.29
CA ARG A 420 32.75 0.13 17.53
C ARG A 420 33.36 -0.49 16.26
N ASP A 421 33.51 -1.82 16.24
CA ASP A 421 33.96 -2.60 15.09
C ASP A 421 32.94 -2.64 13.94
N PHE A 422 31.66 -2.35 14.20
CA PHE A 422 30.62 -2.28 13.16
C PHE A 422 30.91 -1.16 12.14
N ALA A 423 31.16 0.06 12.62
CA ALA A 423 31.47 1.20 11.76
C ALA A 423 32.78 0.96 10.99
N VAL A 424 33.78 0.35 11.65
CA VAL A 424 35.06 0.00 11.02
C VAL A 424 34.87 -1.10 9.98
N ASN A 425 34.05 -2.12 10.24
CA ASN A 425 33.78 -3.20 9.29
C ASN A 425 32.91 -2.73 8.11
N PHE A 426 31.99 -1.80 8.33
CA PHE A 426 31.22 -1.13 7.28
C PHE A 426 32.13 -0.29 6.39
N LEU A 427 32.99 0.56 6.97
CA LEU A 427 33.99 1.35 6.24
C LEU A 427 35.04 0.48 5.55
N LYS A 428 35.45 -0.64 6.16
CA LYS A 428 36.36 -1.63 5.54
C LYS A 428 35.69 -2.36 4.38
N ALA A 429 34.42 -2.73 4.49
CA ALA A 429 33.65 -3.28 3.37
C ALA A 429 33.56 -2.27 2.21
N GLN A 430 33.51 -0.96 2.52
CA GLN A 430 33.50 0.12 1.54
C GLN A 430 34.87 0.34 0.85
N LEU A 431 35.99 0.22 1.57
CA LEU A 431 37.32 0.54 1.03
C LEU A 431 38.13 -0.65 0.48
N TRP A 432 37.95 -1.86 1.01
CA TRP A 432 38.96 -2.92 0.85
C TRP A 432 38.62 -4.07 -0.10
N LEU A 433 37.37 -4.21 -0.53
CA LEU A 433 36.97 -5.35 -1.37
C LEU A 433 36.02 -4.91 -2.50
N PRO A 434 36.42 -4.98 -3.79
CA PRO A 434 35.50 -4.90 -4.94
C PRO A 434 34.44 -6.03 -4.97
N ARG A 435 34.36 -6.85 -3.91
CA ARG A 435 33.46 -7.99 -3.75
C ARG A 435 32.20 -7.69 -2.93
N TRP A 436 32.06 -6.47 -2.37
CA TRP A 436 30.89 -6.05 -1.58
C TRP A 436 30.07 -4.87 -2.18
N PRO A 437 29.78 -4.82 -3.49
CA PRO A 437 28.93 -3.77 -4.07
C PRO A 437 27.47 -3.83 -3.56
N GLY A 438 27.02 -5.00 -3.08
CA GLY A 438 25.60 -5.24 -2.77
C GLY A 438 25.02 -4.45 -1.60
N ALA A 439 25.83 -4.02 -0.61
CA ALA A 439 25.34 -3.29 0.56
C ALA A 439 25.07 -1.81 0.24
N HIS A 440 25.99 -1.15 -0.48
CA HIS A 440 25.82 0.24 -0.90
C HIS A 440 24.66 0.36 -1.90
N GLU A 441 24.59 -0.54 -2.89
CA GLU A 441 23.47 -0.62 -3.82
C GLU A 441 22.14 -0.83 -3.11
N ALA A 442 22.10 -1.69 -2.08
CA ALA A 442 20.88 -1.91 -1.31
C ALA A 442 20.48 -0.68 -0.48
N MET A 443 21.45 0.07 0.06
CA MET A 443 21.20 1.33 0.79
C MET A 443 20.68 2.44 -0.14
N ASP A 444 21.27 2.59 -1.33
CA ASP A 444 20.77 3.56 -2.31
C ASP A 444 19.40 3.16 -2.85
N ALA A 445 19.17 1.87 -3.09
CA ALA A 445 17.84 1.34 -3.42
C ALA A 445 16.83 1.57 -2.28
N LEU A 446 17.25 1.52 -1.01
CA LEU A 446 16.38 1.85 0.13
C LEU A 446 16.03 3.34 0.18
N LYS A 447 17.00 4.23 -0.06
CA LYS A 447 16.72 5.68 -0.19
C LYS A 447 15.72 5.94 -1.33
N PHE A 448 15.92 5.29 -2.48
CA PHE A 448 15.00 5.37 -3.61
C PHE A 448 13.61 4.84 -3.25
N ASN A 449 13.52 3.68 -2.58
CA ASN A 449 12.26 3.11 -2.11
C ASN A 449 11.49 4.04 -1.15
N LEU A 450 12.18 4.72 -0.23
CA LEU A 450 11.57 5.71 0.67
C LEU A 450 11.02 6.92 -0.10
N ARG A 451 11.71 7.37 -1.15
CA ARG A 451 11.19 8.42 -2.04
C ARG A 451 9.96 7.94 -2.81
N GLN A 452 9.98 6.71 -3.32
CA GLN A 452 8.83 6.12 -4.00
C GLN A 452 7.61 6.04 -3.08
N GLU A 453 7.79 5.66 -1.81
CA GLU A 453 6.70 5.72 -0.82
C GLU A 453 6.12 7.14 -0.71
N HIS A 454 6.99 8.15 -0.56
CA HIS A 454 6.58 9.54 -0.47
C HIS A 454 5.81 10.02 -1.71
N ILE A 455 6.31 9.71 -2.90
CA ILE A 455 5.65 10.04 -4.18
C ILE A 455 4.27 9.37 -4.24
N VAL A 456 4.18 8.07 -3.91
CA VAL A 456 2.92 7.33 -3.92
C VAL A 456 1.88 7.94 -2.98
N ILE A 457 2.34 8.35 -1.80
CA ILE A 457 1.53 9.04 -0.79
C ILE A 457 0.99 10.36 -1.33
N TYR A 458 1.84 11.26 -1.83
CA TYR A 458 1.39 12.60 -2.23
C TYR A 458 0.65 12.61 -3.56
N ASP A 459 0.94 11.65 -4.45
CA ASP A 459 0.12 11.40 -5.63
C ASP A 459 -1.30 10.98 -5.21
N PHE A 460 -1.44 10.07 -4.25
CA PHE A 460 -2.76 9.71 -3.72
C PHE A 460 -3.48 10.90 -3.07
N VAL A 461 -2.80 11.67 -2.22
CA VAL A 461 -3.39 12.86 -1.56
C VAL A 461 -3.84 13.89 -2.61
N SER A 462 -3.01 14.17 -3.62
CA SER A 462 -3.37 15.09 -4.71
C SER A 462 -4.60 14.62 -5.48
N ASN A 463 -4.63 13.35 -5.92
CA ASN A 463 -5.77 12.79 -6.65
C ASN A 463 -7.05 12.75 -5.79
N PHE A 464 -6.92 12.45 -4.50
CA PHE A 464 -8.05 12.48 -3.55
C PHE A 464 -8.73 13.85 -3.56
N HIS A 465 -7.95 14.94 -3.44
CA HIS A 465 -8.48 16.30 -3.44
C HIS A 465 -8.97 16.78 -4.81
N GLN A 466 -8.50 16.19 -5.92
CA GLN A 466 -9.02 16.47 -7.26
C GLN A 466 -10.40 15.86 -7.52
N ILE A 467 -10.73 14.76 -6.85
CA ILE A 467 -12.08 14.14 -6.96
C ILE A 467 -13.13 14.95 -6.21
N LEU A 468 -12.73 15.64 -5.14
CA LEU A 468 -13.61 16.45 -4.32
C LEU A 468 -13.90 17.81 -4.97
N THR A 469 -15.12 18.31 -4.79
CA THR A 469 -15.42 19.71 -5.14
C THR A 469 -14.71 20.66 -4.16
N PRO A 470 -14.50 21.94 -4.53
CA PRO A 470 -13.86 22.90 -3.63
C PRO A 470 -14.56 23.04 -2.27
N LEU A 471 -15.90 22.98 -2.25
CA LEU A 471 -16.69 23.03 -1.03
C LEU A 471 -16.49 21.77 -0.17
N GLN A 472 -16.43 20.59 -0.80
CA GLN A 472 -16.11 19.33 -0.11
C GLN A 472 -14.69 19.33 0.45
N ASN A 473 -13.70 19.86 -0.27
CA ASN A 473 -12.34 20.03 0.24
C ASN A 473 -12.31 20.94 1.48
N ALA A 474 -13.00 22.07 1.43
CA ALA A 474 -13.10 22.96 2.58
C ALA A 474 -13.77 22.27 3.78
N ARG A 475 -14.88 21.54 3.58
CA ARG A 475 -15.51 20.73 4.63
C ARG A 475 -14.54 19.71 5.22
N CYS A 476 -13.79 19.01 4.36
CA CYS A 476 -12.78 18.05 4.79
C CYS A 476 -11.75 18.70 5.72
N ILE A 477 -11.18 19.84 5.31
CA ILE A 477 -10.18 20.60 6.08
C ILE A 477 -10.76 21.06 7.43
N VAL A 478 -11.93 21.69 7.42
CA VAL A 478 -12.54 22.28 8.62
C VAL A 478 -13.02 21.20 9.60
N ARG A 479 -13.69 20.16 9.12
CA ARG A 479 -14.24 19.08 9.97
C ARG A 479 -13.16 18.16 10.53
N SER A 480 -11.98 18.13 9.93
CA SER A 480 -10.84 17.36 10.44
C SER A 480 -10.16 18.04 11.64
N TYR A 481 -10.35 19.35 11.84
CA TYR A 481 -9.77 20.08 12.95
C TYR A 481 -10.20 19.47 14.30
N PRO A 482 -9.27 19.24 15.25
CA PRO A 482 -7.91 19.79 15.35
C PRO A 482 -6.82 18.97 14.63
N TYR A 483 -7.19 17.98 13.83
CA TYR A 483 -6.25 17.12 13.11
C TYR A 483 -6.02 17.58 11.66
N VAL A 484 -4.91 17.14 11.07
CA VAL A 484 -4.72 17.20 9.61
C VAL A 484 -5.59 16.11 8.96
N PRO A 485 -6.33 16.40 7.88
CA PRO A 485 -7.15 15.42 7.19
C PRO A 485 -6.36 14.15 6.82
N ASP A 486 -6.81 13.00 7.31
CA ASP A 486 -6.28 11.70 6.86
C ASP A 486 -7.07 11.23 5.64
N SER A 487 -6.65 11.69 4.46
CA SER A 487 -7.25 11.33 3.18
C SER A 487 -7.31 9.81 2.96
N ALA A 488 -6.34 9.05 3.49
CA ALA A 488 -6.33 7.60 3.34
C ALA A 488 -7.37 6.94 4.24
N ALA A 489 -7.54 7.40 5.48
CA ALA A 489 -8.57 6.90 6.39
C ALA A 489 -9.98 7.25 5.89
N ILE A 490 -10.18 8.48 5.40
CA ILE A 490 -11.44 8.91 4.77
C ILE A 490 -11.74 8.05 3.54
N ALA A 491 -10.77 7.84 2.65
CA ALA A 491 -10.96 6.99 1.48
C ALA A 491 -11.19 5.51 1.85
N THR A 492 -10.55 5.01 2.91
CA THR A 492 -10.80 3.65 3.44
C THR A 492 -12.26 3.51 3.90
N CYS A 493 -12.79 4.52 4.59
CA CYS A 493 -14.19 4.56 5.00
C CYS A 493 -15.15 4.49 3.79
N VAL A 494 -14.86 5.27 2.75
CA VAL A 494 -15.65 5.29 1.51
C VAL A 494 -15.56 3.95 0.76
N ALA A 495 -14.35 3.42 0.58
CA ALA A 495 -14.11 2.16 -0.12
C ALA A 495 -14.79 0.97 0.59
N ALA A 496 -14.76 0.93 1.92
CA ALA A 496 -15.45 -0.10 2.71
C ALA A 496 -16.96 -0.10 2.47
N ARG A 497 -17.59 1.09 2.34
CA ARG A 497 -18.99 1.21 1.98
C ARG A 497 -19.28 0.78 0.54
N CYS A 498 -18.38 1.10 -0.38
CA CYS A 498 -18.46 0.63 -1.77
C CYS A 498 -18.21 -0.88 -1.94
N GLY A 499 -17.94 -1.62 -0.85
CA GLY A 499 -17.77 -3.08 -0.90
C GLY A 499 -16.34 -3.56 -1.04
N ALA A 500 -15.33 -2.69 -0.95
CA ALA A 500 -13.93 -3.10 -0.99
C ALA A 500 -13.58 -3.94 0.26
N GLN A 501 -13.29 -5.22 0.06
CA GLN A 501 -13.07 -6.17 1.15
C GLN A 501 -11.84 -5.82 2.00
N SER A 502 -10.71 -5.44 1.37
CA SER A 502 -9.50 -5.05 2.09
C SER A 502 -9.71 -3.81 2.96
N ALA A 503 -10.54 -2.86 2.53
CA ALA A 503 -10.90 -1.68 3.32
C ALA A 503 -11.73 -2.07 4.55
N ARG A 504 -12.70 -2.98 4.38
CA ARG A 504 -13.52 -3.50 5.49
C ARG A 504 -12.68 -4.24 6.52
N GLU A 505 -11.74 -5.07 6.07
CA GLU A 505 -10.81 -5.79 6.94
C GLU A 505 -9.95 -4.83 7.77
N ARG A 506 -9.40 -3.78 7.15
CA ARG A 506 -8.64 -2.73 7.88
C ARG A 506 -9.46 -2.04 8.96
N LEU A 507 -10.74 -1.78 8.71
CA LEU A 507 -11.62 -1.18 9.72
C LEU A 507 -11.98 -2.15 10.87
N LYS A 508 -12.01 -3.47 10.61
CA LYS A 508 -12.27 -4.50 11.62
C LYS A 508 -11.08 -4.73 12.55
N VAL A 509 -9.88 -4.91 11.98
CA VAL A 509 -8.65 -5.22 12.73
C VAL A 509 -8.38 -4.19 13.84
N LYS A 510 -8.72 -2.92 13.60
CA LYS A 510 -8.49 -1.85 14.58
C LYS A 510 -9.50 -1.83 15.75
N ARG A 511 -10.63 -2.55 15.65
CA ARG A 511 -11.63 -2.68 16.73
C ARG A 511 -11.28 -3.78 17.71
N GLU A 512 -10.62 -4.84 17.24
CA GLU A 512 -10.31 -6.03 18.04
C GLU A 512 -8.99 -5.92 18.81
N ALA A 513 -8.19 -4.89 18.57
CA ALA A 513 -6.99 -4.64 19.37
C ALA A 513 -7.43 -4.37 20.82
N PRO A 514 -7.15 -5.27 21.78
CA PRO A 514 -7.52 -5.06 23.17
C PRO A 514 -6.86 -3.76 23.65
N PRO A 515 -7.54 -2.95 24.48
CA PRO A 515 -6.92 -1.75 25.03
C PRO A 515 -5.62 -2.18 25.69
N LEU A 516 -4.49 -1.67 25.17
CA LEU A 516 -3.17 -1.94 25.73
C LEU A 516 -3.28 -1.66 27.23
N ALA A 517 -3.13 -2.72 28.03
CA ALA A 517 -3.23 -2.62 29.47
C ALA A 517 -2.30 -1.49 29.91
N GLN A 518 -2.88 -0.39 30.40
CA GLN A 518 -2.10 0.74 30.87
C GLN A 518 -1.14 0.18 31.93
N PRO A 519 0.19 0.40 31.81
CA PRO A 519 1.11 -0.02 32.85
C PRO A 519 0.63 0.64 34.14
N GLN A 520 0.22 -0.19 35.10
CA GLN A 520 -0.12 0.30 36.44
C GLN A 520 1.18 0.88 37.01
N LEU A 521 1.24 2.21 37.06
CA LEU A 521 2.32 2.98 37.68
C LEU A 521 2.22 2.93 39.20
#